data_AF-A0A7C1ATL7-F1
#
_entry.id   AF-A0A7C1ATL7-F1
#
_cell.length_a   1.000
_cell.length_b   1.000
_cell.length_c   1.000
_cell.angle_alpha   90.00
_cell.angle_beta   90.00
_cell.angle_gamma   90.00
#
_symmetry.space_group_name_H-M   'P 1'
#
loop_
_entity.id
_entity.type
_entity.pdbx_description
1 polymer ?
#
loop_
_entity_poly.entity_id
_entity_poly.type
_entity_poly.pdbx_seq_one_letter_code
_entity_poly.pdbx_strand_id
1 'polypeptide(L)'
;MHPSRVLILIGAGVAVASLAFDAVQSSTATSWSMLAADAWPGVVLIAVIALFAVVGHLSEGFTPAGSVISITLVSAAALLLVAKYIDAARAIDTLRLGGHDASVGPGMWVLGTGIAVTIVGSLWSTSRRLA
;
A
#
# COMPACT_ATOMS: atom_id res chain seq x y z
N MET A 1 4.88 18.86 13.72
CA MET A 1 4.09 17.95 12.88
C MET A 1 3.79 16.70 13.70
N HIS A 2 2.53 16.27 13.83
CA HIS A 2 2.20 15.11 14.68
C HIS A 2 2.86 13.82 14.15
N PRO A 3 3.46 12.95 14.99
CA PRO A 3 4.23 11.77 14.55
C PRO A 3 3.43 10.82 13.65
N SER A 4 2.12 10.66 13.89
CA SER A 4 1.26 9.84 13.05
C SER A 4 1.19 10.31 11.59
N ARG A 5 1.23 11.63 11.36
CA ARG A 5 1.21 12.20 10.00
C ARG A 5 2.49 11.87 9.25
N VAL A 6 3.62 11.93 9.94
CA VAL A 6 4.91 11.58 9.35
C VAL A 6 4.90 10.13 8.91
N LEU A 7 4.38 9.22 9.75
CA LEU A 7 4.23 7.81 9.39
C LEU A 7 3.28 7.62 8.20
N ILE A 8 2.13 8.27 8.17
CA ILE A 8 1.17 8.15 7.05
C ILE A 8 1.78 8.67 5.75
N LEU A 9 2.50 9.80 5.79
CA LEU A 9 3.16 10.37 4.61
C LEU A 9 4.31 9.47 4.13
N ILE A 10 5.09 8.89 5.04
CA ILE A 10 6.12 7.90 4.69
C ILE A 10 5.47 6.67 4.07
N GLY A 11 4.42 6.12 4.69
CA GLY A 11 3.69 4.96 4.16
C GLY A 11 3.11 5.22 2.77
N ALA A 12 2.54 6.40 2.55
CA ALA A 12 2.05 6.83 1.24
C ALA A 12 3.18 7.02 0.22
N GLY A 13 4.29 7.65 0.61
CA GLY A 13 5.46 7.80 -0.26
C GLY A 13 6.03 6.45 -0.68
N VAL A 14 6.15 5.51 0.26
CA VAL A 14 6.61 4.14 0.00
C VAL A 14 5.62 3.39 -0.91
N ALA A 15 4.32 3.53 -0.67
CA ALA A 15 3.31 2.92 -1.54
C ALA A 15 3.31 3.49 -2.96
N VAL A 16 3.54 4.79 -3.13
CA VAL A 16 3.70 5.39 -4.47
C VAL A 16 5.00 4.91 -5.12
N ALA A 17 6.09 4.84 -4.35
CA ALA A 17 7.37 4.34 -4.85
C ALA A 17 7.28 2.88 -5.33
N SER A 18 6.36 2.07 -4.80
CA SER A 18 6.14 0.69 -5.24
C SER A 18 5.78 0.58 -6.72
N LEU A 19 5.16 1.62 -7.30
CA LEU A 19 4.76 1.65 -8.72
C LEU A 19 5.97 1.65 -9.67
N ALA A 20 7.15 2.07 -9.20
CA ALA A 20 8.38 2.04 -9.97
C ALA A 20 9.02 0.64 -10.06
N PHE A 21 8.48 -0.34 -9.34
CA PHE A 21 9.02 -1.69 -9.25
C PHE A 21 8.07 -2.72 -9.85
N ASP A 22 8.64 -3.82 -10.32
CA ASP A 22 7.88 -4.92 -10.90
C ASP A 22 7.15 -5.73 -9.82
N ALA A 23 5.90 -6.11 -10.14
CA ALA A 23 5.08 -6.98 -9.29
C ALA A 23 5.51 -8.44 -9.42
N VAL A 24 5.92 -8.84 -10.62
CA VAL A 24 6.44 -10.17 -10.94
C VAL A 24 7.78 -10.01 -11.66
N GLN A 25 8.79 -10.73 -11.17
CA GLN A 25 10.13 -10.75 -11.74
C GLN A 25 10.36 -12.10 -12.42
N SER A 26 10.90 -12.07 -13.63
CA SER A 26 11.37 -13.25 -14.36
C SER A 26 12.77 -13.00 -14.92
N SER A 27 13.61 -14.04 -14.95
CA SER A 27 14.95 -14.00 -15.54
C SER A 27 14.96 -14.13 -17.06
N THR A 28 13.82 -14.52 -17.65
CA THR A 28 13.72 -14.91 -19.07
C THR A 28 12.53 -14.33 -19.81
N ALA A 29 11.47 -13.92 -19.10
CA ALA A 29 10.32 -13.22 -19.66
C ALA A 29 10.34 -11.74 -19.31
N THR A 30 9.67 -10.93 -20.13
CA THR A 30 9.42 -9.50 -19.90
C THR A 30 8.87 -9.27 -18.49
N SER A 31 9.45 -8.32 -17.76
CA SER A 31 9.01 -7.99 -16.41
C SER A 31 7.60 -7.38 -16.40
N TRP A 32 6.79 -7.70 -15.38
CA TRP A 32 5.43 -7.19 -15.25
C TRP A 32 5.40 -6.09 -14.18
N SER A 33 5.35 -4.84 -14.64
CA SER A 33 5.35 -3.67 -13.76
C SER A 33 4.10 -3.60 -12.90
N MET A 34 4.19 -3.00 -11.70
CA MET A 34 3.04 -2.72 -10.83
C MET A 34 1.96 -1.88 -11.51
N LEU A 35 2.36 -0.97 -12.40
CA LEU A 35 1.43 -0.16 -13.19
C LEU A 35 0.64 -1.03 -14.19
N ALA A 36 1.29 -2.02 -14.79
CA ALA A 36 0.65 -3.00 -15.66
C ALA A 36 -0.14 -4.07 -14.87
N ALA A 37 0.20 -4.33 -13.61
CA ALA A 37 -0.45 -5.31 -12.73
C ALA A 37 -1.72 -4.78 -12.00
N ASP A 38 -2.26 -3.63 -12.41
CA ASP A 38 -3.44 -3.00 -11.81
C ASP A 38 -3.30 -2.76 -10.28
N ALA A 39 -2.09 -2.49 -9.78
CA ALA A 39 -1.86 -2.22 -8.35
C ALA A 39 -2.18 -0.77 -7.93
N TRP A 40 -2.40 0.11 -8.91
CA TRP A 40 -2.74 1.52 -8.73
C TRP A 40 -3.95 1.80 -7.80
N PRO A 41 -5.00 0.95 -7.70
CA PRO A 41 -6.12 1.22 -6.79
C PRO A 41 -5.70 1.22 -5.31
N GLY A 42 -4.75 0.35 -4.93
CA GLY A 42 -4.21 0.33 -3.56
C GLY A 42 -3.43 1.60 -3.23
N VAL A 43 -2.64 2.08 -4.18
CA VAL A 43 -1.86 3.33 -4.05
C VAL A 43 -2.79 4.54 -3.94
N VAL A 44 -3.87 4.59 -4.72
CA VAL A 44 -4.87 5.66 -4.66
C VAL A 44 -5.52 5.72 -3.28
N LEU A 45 -5.91 4.58 -2.70
CA LEU A 45 -6.50 4.57 -1.36
C LEU A 45 -5.54 5.13 -0.30
N ILE A 46 -4.26 4.77 -0.37
CA ILE A 46 -3.23 5.27 0.55
C ILE A 46 -2.98 6.76 0.34
N ALA A 47 -2.99 7.24 -0.91
CA ALA A 47 -2.89 8.66 -1.21
C ALA A 47 -4.07 9.45 -0.63
N VAL A 48 -5.29 8.91 -0.70
CA VAL A 48 -6.47 9.52 -0.08
C VAL A 48 -6.33 9.57 1.45
N ILE A 49 -5.80 8.51 2.08
CA ILE A 49 -5.52 8.50 3.53
C ILE A 49 -4.50 9.60 3.89
N ALA A 50 -3.44 9.76 3.08
CA ALA A 50 -2.45 10.81 3.27
C ALA A 50 -3.05 12.21 3.17
N LEU A 51 -3.96 12.45 2.22
CA LEU A 51 -4.67 13.72 2.10
C LEU A 51 -5.49 14.02 3.36
N PHE A 52 -6.24 13.04 3.89
CA PHE A 52 -6.97 13.23 5.15
C PHE A 52 -6.04 13.49 6.34
N ALA A 53 -4.84 12.90 6.36
CA ALA A 53 -3.87 13.12 7.42
C ALA A 53 -3.26 14.53 7.38
N VAL A 54 -3.11 15.09 6.18
CA VAL A 54 -2.64 16.47 5.98
C VAL A 54 -3.72 17.48 6.38
N VAL A 55 -4.98 17.25 5.98
CA VAL A 55 -6.12 18.15 6.22
C VAL A 55 -6.65 18.10 7.67
N GLY A 56 -6.29 17.08 8.46
CA GLY A 56 -6.77 16.95 9.83
C GLY A 56 -6.26 18.02 10.82
N HIS A 57 -6.47 17.80 12.11
CA HIS A 57 -5.99 18.70 13.17
C HIS A 57 -4.47 18.61 13.37
N LEU A 58 -3.79 19.76 13.41
CA LEU A 58 -2.32 19.85 13.55
C LEU A 58 -1.78 19.16 14.81
N SER A 59 -2.56 19.18 15.90
CA SER A 59 -2.24 18.57 17.20
C SER A 59 -2.59 17.08 17.29
N GLU A 60 -3.61 16.62 16.56
CA GLU A 60 -4.23 15.29 16.76
C GLU A 60 -4.05 14.33 15.56
N GLY A 61 -3.45 14.81 14.46
CA GLY A 61 -3.30 14.02 13.24
C GLY A 61 -4.54 14.08 12.35
N PHE A 62 -5.49 13.17 12.56
CA PHE A 62 -6.79 13.13 11.85
C PHE A 62 -7.87 13.94 12.56
N THR A 63 -9.03 14.17 11.92
CA THR A 63 -10.31 14.49 12.59
C THR A 63 -11.02 13.20 13.03
N PRO A 64 -12.04 13.23 13.92
CA PRO A 64 -12.80 12.03 14.29
C PRO A 64 -13.45 11.32 13.08
N ALA A 65 -14.01 12.08 12.14
CA ALA A 65 -14.52 11.51 10.89
C ALA A 65 -13.37 10.96 10.02
N GLY A 66 -12.23 11.66 9.99
CA GLY A 66 -11.03 11.24 9.27
C GLY A 66 -10.43 9.93 9.78
N SER A 67 -10.49 9.65 11.09
CA SER A 67 -9.98 8.39 11.64
C SER A 67 -10.83 7.20 11.19
N VAL A 68 -12.16 7.31 11.23
CA VAL A 68 -13.07 6.25 10.75
C VAL A 68 -12.85 5.98 9.27
N ILE A 69 -12.78 7.03 8.45
CA ILE A 69 -12.49 6.91 7.01
C ILE A 69 -11.12 6.27 6.78
N SER A 70 -10.09 6.68 7.54
CA SER A 70 -8.75 6.13 7.41
C SER A 70 -8.69 4.62 7.70
N ILE A 71 -9.40 4.14 8.73
CA ILE A 71 -9.44 2.72 9.08
C ILE A 71 -10.11 1.91 7.96
N THR A 72 -11.22 2.42 7.42
CA THR A 72 -11.94 1.78 6.31
C THR A 72 -11.07 1.70 5.05
N LEU A 73 -10.42 2.81 4.68
CA LEU A 73 -9.54 2.87 3.51
C LEU A 73 -8.31 1.99 3.67
N VAL A 74 -7.72 1.95 4.87
CA VAL A 74 -6.56 1.10 5.18
C VAL A 74 -6.95 -0.37 5.10
N SER A 75 -8.12 -0.75 5.61
CA SER A 75 -8.64 -2.11 5.53
C SER A 75 -8.91 -2.52 4.08
N ALA A 76 -9.50 -1.62 3.28
CA ALA A 76 -9.69 -1.84 1.85
C ALA A 76 -8.36 -1.98 1.10
N ALA A 77 -7.36 -1.16 1.42
CA ALA A 77 -6.02 -1.25 0.84
C ALA A 77 -5.33 -2.59 1.18
N ALA A 78 -5.49 -3.08 2.41
CA ALA A 78 -4.98 -4.39 2.81
C ALA A 78 -5.66 -5.54 2.05
N LEU A 79 -6.98 -5.49 1.88
CA LEU A 79 -7.72 -6.49 1.08
C LEU A 79 -7.30 -6.47 -0.40
N LEU A 80 -7.10 -5.28 -0.96
CA LEU A 80 -6.62 -5.13 -2.33
C LEU A 80 -5.19 -5.65 -2.50
N LEU A 81 -4.30 -5.45 -1.51
CA LEU A 81 -2.97 -6.05 -1.52
C LEU A 81 -3.04 -7.57 -1.59
N VAL A 82 -3.92 -8.20 -0.81
CA VAL A 82 -4.14 -9.65 -0.84
C VAL A 82 -4.64 -10.10 -2.21
N ALA A 83 -5.63 -9.40 -2.77
CA ALA A 83 -6.14 -9.72 -4.11
C ALA A 83 -5.03 -9.61 -5.16
N LYS A 84 -4.20 -8.57 -5.09
CA LYS A 84 -3.07 -8.36 -6.01
C LYS A 84 -1.97 -9.40 -5.83
N TYR A 85 -1.77 -9.88 -4.61
CA TYR A 85 -0.84 -10.98 -4.36
C TYR A 85 -1.33 -12.28 -5.00
N ILE A 86 -2.64 -12.55 -4.95
CA ILE A 86 -3.25 -13.70 -5.65
C ILE A 86 -3.09 -13.55 -7.17
N ASP A 87 -3.35 -12.36 -7.72
CA ASP A 87 -3.15 -12.10 -9.15
C ASP A 87 -1.69 -12.32 -9.58
N ALA A 88 -0.73 -11.80 -8.80
CA ALA A 88 0.69 -11.98 -9.04
C ALA A 88 1.10 -13.46 -8.93
N ALA A 89 0.57 -14.20 -7.96
CA ALA A 89 0.82 -15.64 -7.81
C ALA A 89 0.29 -16.42 -9.02
N ARG A 90 -0.92 -16.11 -9.50
CA ARG A 90 -1.49 -16.72 -10.71
C ARG A 90 -0.63 -16.42 -11.95
N ALA A 91 -0.16 -15.19 -12.08
CA ALA A 91 0.74 -14.80 -13.18
C ALA A 91 2.11 -15.49 -13.10
N ILE A 92 2.63 -15.72 -11.90
CA ILE A 92 3.85 -16.51 -11.69
C ILE A 92 3.63 -17.96 -12.11
N ASP A 93 2.50 -18.57 -11.73
CA ASP A 93 2.18 -19.96 -12.07
C ASP A 93 2.04 -20.14 -13.59
N THR A 94 1.38 -19.20 -14.29
CA THR A 94 1.28 -19.24 -15.75
C THR A 94 2.64 -19.13 -16.44
N LEU A 95 3.54 -18.28 -15.94
CA LEU A 95 4.91 -18.16 -16.46
C LEU A 95 5.73 -19.41 -16.20
N ARG A 96 5.61 -20.02 -15.01
CA ARG A 96 6.28 -21.27 -14.66
C ARG A 96 5.82 -22.45 -15.51
N LEU A 97 4.52 -22.54 -15.80
CA LEU A 97 3.98 -23.52 -16.74
C LEU A 97 4.54 -23.34 -18.16
N GLY A 98 4.88 -22.10 -18.53
CA GLY A 98 5.58 -21.78 -19.78
C GLY A 98 7.09 -22.07 -19.77
N GLY A 99 7.63 -22.65 -18.69
CA GLY A 99 9.06 -22.97 -18.56
C GLY A 99 9.94 -21.79 -18.13
N HIS A 100 9.35 -20.70 -17.64
CA HIS A 100 10.08 -19.53 -17.16
C HIS A 100 10.26 -19.56 -15.64
N ASP A 101 11.44 -19.19 -15.17
CA ASP A 101 11.65 -18.86 -13.77
C ASP A 101 10.99 -17.52 -13.46
N ALA A 102 10.01 -17.54 -12.56
CA ALA A 102 9.27 -16.37 -12.11
C ALA A 102 9.08 -16.37 -10.58
N SER A 103 9.13 -15.17 -9.99
CA SER A 103 8.95 -14.93 -8.56
C SER A 103 8.22 -13.62 -8.29
N VAL A 104 7.75 -13.46 -7.05
CA VAL A 104 7.17 -12.18 -6.58
C VAL A 104 8.25 -11.10 -6.66
N GLY A 105 7.94 -10.02 -7.36
CA GLY A 105 8.84 -8.89 -7.55
C GLY A 105 8.87 -7.93 -6.36
N PRO A 106 9.87 -7.04 -6.30
CA PRO A 106 10.05 -6.09 -5.19
C PRO A 106 8.86 -5.14 -5.01
N GLY A 107 8.09 -4.84 -6.07
CA GLY A 107 6.95 -3.94 -6.00
C GLY A 107 5.88 -4.38 -5.00
N MET A 108 5.62 -5.68 -4.88
CA MET A 108 4.64 -6.21 -3.92
C MET A 108 5.09 -5.99 -2.47
N TRP A 109 6.38 -6.17 -2.19
CA TRP A 109 6.97 -5.97 -0.87
C TRP A 109 7.00 -4.50 -0.47
N VAL A 110 7.35 -3.62 -1.41
CA VAL A 110 7.37 -2.17 -1.20
C VAL A 110 5.95 -1.67 -0.94
N LEU A 111 4.95 -2.10 -1.72
CA LEU A 111 3.54 -1.74 -1.50
C LEU A 111 3.04 -2.22 -0.12
N GLY A 112 3.32 -3.48 0.22
CA GLY A 112 2.95 -4.03 1.54
C GLY A 112 3.58 -3.27 2.69
N THR A 113 4.83 -2.83 2.54
CA THR A 113 5.52 -2.00 3.53
C THR A 113 4.84 -0.63 3.68
N GLY A 114 4.50 0.02 2.56
CA GLY A 114 3.78 1.30 2.58
C GLY A 114 2.42 1.21 3.29
N ILE A 115 1.66 0.15 3.01
CA ILE A 115 0.39 -0.14 3.69
C ILE A 115 0.61 -0.37 5.20
N ALA A 116 1.58 -1.20 5.58
CA ALA A 116 1.88 -1.49 6.98
C ALA A 116 2.26 -0.23 7.77
N VAL A 117 3.13 0.62 7.21
CA VAL A 117 3.51 1.90 7.85
C VAL A 117 2.30 2.82 7.97
N THR A 118 1.43 2.86 6.96
CA THR A 118 0.18 3.65 6.99
C THR A 118 -0.79 3.14 8.06
N ILE A 119 -0.92 1.81 8.23
CA ILE A 119 -1.69 1.19 9.33
C ILE A 119 -1.19 1.69 10.67
N VAL A 120 0.12 1.59 10.93
CA VAL A 120 0.73 2.00 12.20
C VAL A 120 0.49 3.48 12.47
N GLY A 121 0.65 4.34 11.45
CA GLY A 121 0.35 5.76 11.56
C GLY A 121 -1.11 6.04 11.91
N SER A 122 -2.05 5.40 11.23
CA SER A 122 -3.49 5.55 11.47
C SER A 122 -3.91 5.03 12.85
N LEU A 123 -3.37 3.89 13.29
CA LEU A 123 -3.62 3.33 14.62
C LEU A 123 -3.08 4.23 15.73
N TRP A 124 -1.86 4.76 15.60
CA TRP A 124 -1.30 5.69 16.57
C TRP A 124 -2.15 6.97 16.65
N SER A 125 -2.58 7.50 15.51
CA SER A 125 -3.47 8.68 15.51
C SER A 125 -4.79 8.44 16.23
N THR A 126 -5.28 7.20 16.23
CA THR A 126 -6.57 6.82 16.83
C THR A 126 -6.43 6.44 18.30
N SER A 127 -5.35 5.74 18.69
CA SER A 127 -5.15 5.28 20.07
C SER A 127 -5.02 6.43 21.07
N ARG A 128 -4.42 7.56 20.66
CA ARG A 128 -4.33 8.77 21.51
C ARG A 128 -5.66 9.54 21.66
N ARG A 129 -6.71 9.18 20.91
CA ARG A 129 -8.05 9.76 21.10
C ARG A 129 -8.91 8.98 22.10
N LEU A 130 -8.52 7.73 22.39
CA LEU A 130 -9.26 6.84 23.30
C LEU A 130 -8.68 6.84 24.73
N ALA A 131 -7.50 7.43 24.93
CA ALA A 131 -6.82 7.61 26.22
C ALA A 131 -7.00 9.03 26.72
#